data_AF-A0A6J1T024-F1
#
_entry.id   AF-A0A6J1T024-F1
#
_cell.length_a   1.000
_cell.length_b   1.000
_cell.length_c   1.000
_cell.angle_alpha   90.00
_cell.angle_beta   90.00
_cell.angle_gamma   90.00
#
_symmetry.space_group_name_H-M   'P 1'
#
loop_
_entity.id
_entity.type
_entity.pdbx_description
1 polymer ?
#
loop_
_entity_poly.entity_id
_entity_poly.type
_entity_poly.pdbx_seq_one_letter_code
_entity_poly.pdbx_strand_id
1 'polypeptide(L)'
;MDLSGPQTVNPDREVAGRNDHLLSLGELASGGQSGTLSLAQSLSYESVSVEGSRNVQIGNNIHIHGEVTLVLPVDSSGLPSAKIRDELGEKPADADKDRPLHSAQDSSKKPVLGARKYRPYFTLAGLAALAVVVVTIVIASLQTGKAEFPGLVTRREWNAWDPRYAKVPDELPLPVRTVIVHHTTTRPCDSRADCAKIVLFIQDLAFDTDNDDIPYNFLVGGDGLVYEGRGWGLIGGAVYGWNSEALVFALVGTFDYVEPTPPQRASLLRLLQWGLDHEKVHAEYRIAGACQLKVNATSTPGLRFMDDLKTWDHWWDFMIRPNRSCTL
;
A
#
# COMPACT_ATOMS: atom_id res chain seq x y z
N MET A 1 -10.87 41.60 -67.55
CA MET A 1 -11.35 41.92 -66.19
C MET A 1 -10.54 41.02 -65.26
N ASP A 2 -9.28 41.40 -65.03
CA ASP A 2 -8.74 42.06 -63.80
C ASP A 2 -8.76 41.08 -62.61
N LEU A 3 -7.65 40.47 -62.17
CA LEU A 3 -6.35 40.91 -61.59
C LEU A 3 -6.41 41.40 -60.12
N SER A 4 -5.50 40.80 -59.31
CA SER A 4 -4.87 41.24 -58.04
C SER A 4 -5.55 40.99 -56.67
N GLY A 5 -4.81 40.34 -55.73
CA GLY A 5 -5.03 40.32 -54.26
C GLY A 5 -4.24 41.45 -53.55
N PRO A 6 -3.71 41.34 -52.31
CA PRO A 6 -4.12 40.74 -51.02
C PRO A 6 -4.21 41.80 -49.84
N GLN A 7 -4.21 41.37 -48.55
CA GLN A 7 -4.06 42.15 -47.26
C GLN A 7 -5.41 42.62 -46.62
N THR A 8 -5.71 42.70 -45.31
CA THR A 8 -4.97 42.78 -44.02
C THR A 8 -5.91 42.56 -42.81
N VAL A 9 -5.30 42.29 -41.65
CA VAL A 9 -5.79 42.17 -40.25
C VAL A 9 -6.40 43.46 -39.65
N ASN A 10 -7.43 43.36 -38.78
CA ASN A 10 -7.50 43.99 -37.42
C ASN A 10 -8.72 43.51 -36.58
N PRO A 11 -8.83 43.80 -35.27
CA PRO A 11 -9.11 42.84 -34.20
C PRO A 11 -10.45 43.19 -33.52
N ASP A 12 -10.60 42.90 -32.23
CA ASP A 12 -11.72 43.25 -31.34
C ASP A 12 -12.81 42.18 -31.19
N ARG A 13 -12.53 41.22 -30.29
CA ARG A 13 -13.49 40.94 -29.21
C ARG A 13 -12.82 40.39 -27.97
N GLU A 14 -12.52 41.35 -27.10
CA GLU A 14 -12.46 41.35 -25.64
C GLU A 14 -12.79 40.05 -24.89
N VAL A 15 -11.79 39.66 -24.11
CA VAL A 15 -11.83 38.77 -22.95
C VAL A 15 -12.27 39.59 -21.74
N ALA A 16 -13.35 39.20 -21.06
CA ALA A 16 -13.70 39.74 -19.75
C ALA A 16 -13.15 38.81 -18.65
N GLY A 17 -12.12 39.30 -17.96
CA GLY A 17 -11.53 38.68 -16.78
C GLY A 17 -12.25 39.05 -15.48
N ARG A 18 -11.98 38.20 -14.48
CA ARG A 18 -11.96 38.40 -13.02
C ARG A 18 -12.18 39.82 -12.50
N ASN A 19 -12.96 39.91 -11.42
CA ASN A 19 -12.68 40.84 -10.33
C ASN A 19 -12.94 40.21 -8.96
N ASP A 20 -11.99 40.51 -8.08
CA ASP A 20 -11.86 40.11 -6.68
C ASP A 20 -12.89 40.79 -5.78
N HIS A 21 -13.25 40.13 -4.67
CA HIS A 21 -13.70 40.83 -3.47
C HIS A 21 -13.07 40.20 -2.22
N LEU A 22 -12.03 40.89 -1.73
CA LEU A 22 -11.59 40.93 -0.33
C LEU A 22 -12.53 41.84 0.49
N LEU A 23 -12.49 41.64 1.82
CA LEU A 23 -13.05 42.40 2.96
C LEU A 23 -14.01 41.50 3.78
N SER A 24 -14.01 41.44 5.11
CA SER A 24 -13.23 42.00 6.21
C SER A 24 -13.73 41.31 7.49
N LEU A 25 -12.86 41.20 8.49
CA LEU A 25 -13.15 40.88 9.89
C LEU A 25 -14.25 41.79 10.49
N GLY A 26 -15.02 41.25 11.44
CA GLY A 26 -15.94 41.98 12.31
C GLY A 26 -16.72 41.08 13.28
N GLU A 27 -16.29 41.06 14.55
CA GLU A 27 -16.98 40.48 15.72
C GLU A 27 -18.34 41.15 16.01
N LEU A 28 -19.27 40.41 16.63
CA LEU A 28 -20.06 40.88 17.79
C LEU A 28 -20.83 39.75 18.48
N ALA A 29 -20.69 39.73 19.80
CA ALA A 29 -21.22 38.78 20.78
C ALA A 29 -22.68 39.04 21.19
N SER A 30 -23.35 38.05 21.82
CA SER A 30 -23.75 38.10 23.25
C SER A 30 -24.91 37.15 23.65
N GLY A 31 -24.80 36.61 24.88
CA GLY A 31 -25.89 36.08 25.72
C GLY A 31 -25.83 34.56 25.97
N GLY A 32 -25.67 34.00 27.18
CA GLY A 32 -25.65 34.53 28.55
C GLY A 32 -25.30 33.44 29.60
N GLN A 33 -24.88 33.92 30.78
CA GLN A 33 -24.59 33.34 32.11
C GLN A 33 -25.46 32.15 32.59
N SER A 34 -25.18 31.34 33.63
CA SER A 34 -24.15 31.16 34.69
C SER A 34 -24.49 29.86 35.46
N GLY A 35 -23.50 29.17 36.07
CA GLY A 35 -23.71 28.08 37.05
C GLY A 35 -22.39 27.44 37.52
N THR A 36 -22.11 27.50 38.82
CA THR A 36 -20.81 27.29 39.51
C THR A 36 -20.62 25.93 40.22
N LEU A 37 -19.35 25.66 40.64
CA LEU A 37 -18.79 24.69 41.63
C LEU A 37 -18.25 23.37 41.04
N SER A 38 -17.12 22.76 41.43
CA SER A 38 -16.04 23.04 42.38
C SER A 38 -14.99 21.90 42.28
N LEU A 39 -13.70 22.26 42.42
CA LEU A 39 -12.50 21.46 42.81
C LEU A 39 -12.24 20.07 42.19
N ALA A 40 -11.09 19.94 41.51
CA ALA A 40 -9.90 19.29 42.06
C ALA A 40 -8.71 19.44 41.07
N GLN A 41 -7.56 19.88 41.58
CA GLN A 41 -6.33 20.05 40.82
C GLN A 41 -5.87 18.71 40.21
N SER A 42 -5.81 18.67 38.88
CA SER A 42 -5.08 17.65 38.12
C SER A 42 -3.70 18.22 37.84
N LEU A 43 -2.64 17.55 38.33
CA LEU A 43 -1.26 17.76 37.90
C LEU A 43 -1.18 17.54 36.38
N SER A 44 -1.17 18.62 35.61
CA SER A 44 -0.89 18.59 34.18
C SER A 44 0.62 18.52 33.97
N TYR A 45 1.10 17.37 33.49
CA TYR A 45 2.41 17.32 32.84
C TYR A 45 2.18 17.69 31.38
N GLU A 46 2.67 18.86 30.97
CA GLU A 46 2.41 19.41 29.63
C GLU A 46 3.17 18.70 28.50
N SER A 47 4.22 17.95 28.80
CA SER A 47 4.89 17.09 27.82
C SER A 47 5.98 16.27 28.48
N VAL A 48 6.27 15.11 27.90
CA VAL A 48 7.53 14.42 28.10
C VAL A 48 8.23 14.44 26.74
N SER A 49 9.28 15.24 26.62
CA SER A 49 10.13 15.29 25.44
C SER A 49 11.30 14.31 25.61
N VAL A 50 11.55 13.50 24.57
CA VAL A 50 12.73 12.65 24.48
C VAL A 50 13.56 13.16 23.31
N GLU A 51 14.58 13.97 23.59
CA GLU A 51 15.48 14.51 22.57
C GLU A 51 16.71 13.62 22.36
N GLY A 52 17.17 13.54 21.11
CA GLY A 52 18.43 12.89 20.74
C GLY A 52 18.42 11.36 20.72
N SER A 53 17.27 10.72 20.91
CA SER A 53 17.15 9.26 20.87
C SER A 53 16.72 8.77 19.49
N ARG A 54 17.43 7.78 18.93
CA ARG A 54 17.12 7.19 17.61
C ARG A 54 16.00 6.15 17.67
N ASN A 55 15.68 5.64 18.86
CA ASN A 55 14.66 4.62 19.09
C ASN A 55 13.94 4.90 20.42
N VAL A 56 12.61 5.02 20.38
CA VAL A 56 11.75 5.06 21.57
C VAL A 56 10.81 3.87 21.49
N GLN A 57 10.71 3.10 22.56
CA GLN A 57 9.99 1.82 22.57
C GLN A 57 8.85 1.89 23.59
N ILE A 58 7.60 1.71 23.12
CA ILE A 58 6.40 1.69 23.96
C ILE A 58 5.56 0.47 23.57
N GLY A 59 5.55 -0.57 24.42
CA GLY A 59 4.83 -1.82 24.15
C GLY A 59 5.46 -2.71 23.06
N ASN A 60 4.70 -3.71 22.60
CA ASN A 60 5.23 -4.89 21.88
C ASN A 60 5.05 -4.90 20.34
N ASN A 61 4.87 -3.74 19.67
CA ASN A 61 5.29 -3.47 18.26
C ASN A 61 4.42 -2.41 17.60
N ILE A 62 4.87 -1.14 17.60
CA ILE A 62 4.45 -0.13 16.62
C ILE A 62 5.70 0.70 16.28
N HIS A 63 6.08 0.76 14.99
CA HIS A 63 7.13 1.63 14.50
C HIS A 63 6.50 2.81 13.75
N ILE A 64 6.66 4.01 14.28
CA ILE A 64 6.12 5.22 13.67
C ILE A 64 7.30 6.08 13.20
N HIS A 65 7.36 6.36 11.90
CA HIS A 65 8.31 7.30 11.32
C HIS A 65 7.62 8.66 11.19
N GLY A 66 7.89 9.55 12.15
CA GLY A 66 7.31 10.90 12.20
C GLY A 66 7.01 11.34 13.62
N GLU A 67 6.53 12.58 13.77
CA GLU A 67 6.06 13.10 15.05
C GLU A 67 4.75 12.39 15.46
N VAL A 68 4.64 12.00 16.74
CA VAL A 68 3.51 11.20 17.22
C VAL A 68 2.85 11.89 18.41
N THR A 69 1.55 12.12 18.32
CA THR A 69 0.71 12.61 19.42
C THR A 69 -0.13 11.46 19.95
N LEU A 70 0.07 11.07 21.21
CA LEU A 70 -0.72 10.03 21.88
C LEU A 70 -1.87 10.63 22.66
N VAL A 71 -3.09 10.11 22.45
CA VAL A 71 -4.27 10.42 23.27
C VAL A 71 -4.66 9.15 24.04
N LEU A 72 -4.56 9.17 25.36
CA LEU A 72 -5.00 8.07 26.21
C LEU A 72 -6.36 8.41 26.84
N PRO A 73 -7.35 7.51 26.78
CA PRO A 73 -8.60 7.71 27.51
C PRO A 73 -8.37 7.46 29.00
N VAL A 74 -8.74 8.43 29.82
CA VAL A 74 -8.74 8.31 31.28
C VAL A 74 -10.17 7.97 31.71
N ASP A 75 -10.36 6.93 32.53
CA ASP A 75 -11.64 6.78 33.22
C ASP A 75 -11.74 7.81 34.36
N SER A 76 -12.94 8.03 34.88
CA SER A 76 -13.26 9.08 35.86
C SER A 76 -12.56 8.94 37.23
N SER A 77 -11.61 8.01 37.38
CA SER A 77 -10.84 7.80 38.61
C SER A 77 -9.32 8.10 38.49
N GLY A 78 -8.81 8.43 37.30
CA GLY A 78 -7.45 8.96 37.13
C GLY A 78 -6.29 7.95 37.26
N LEU A 79 -6.52 6.64 37.12
CA LEU A 79 -5.46 5.62 37.07
C LEU A 79 -5.55 4.74 35.80
N PRO A 80 -4.42 4.36 35.16
CA PRO A 80 -4.43 3.48 33.98
C PRO A 80 -4.78 2.03 34.36
N SER A 81 -5.79 1.44 33.73
CA SER A 81 -6.18 0.04 33.94
C SER A 81 -6.02 -0.81 32.67
N ALA A 82 -5.24 -1.89 32.76
CA ALA A 82 -5.29 -3.01 31.84
C ALA A 82 -5.50 -4.28 32.67
N LYS A 83 -6.67 -4.92 32.54
CA LYS A 83 -6.96 -6.24 33.13
C LYS A 83 -7.20 -7.24 31.99
N ILE A 84 -6.35 -8.26 31.92
CA ILE A 84 -6.56 -9.47 31.13
C ILE A 84 -7.39 -10.45 31.98
N ARG A 85 -8.44 -11.00 31.37
CA ARG A 85 -9.38 -11.94 31.98
C ARG A 85 -9.08 -13.34 31.46
N ASP A 86 -8.64 -14.24 32.34
CA ASP A 86 -8.70 -15.70 32.12
C ASP A 86 -9.82 -16.24 33.01
N GLU A 87 -10.93 -16.69 32.40
CA GLU A 87 -11.94 -17.51 33.06
C GLU A 87 -12.11 -18.80 32.24
N LEU A 88 -11.57 -19.91 32.77
CA LEU A 88 -12.05 -21.27 32.51
C LEU A 88 -12.68 -21.77 33.81
N GLY A 89 -13.99 -22.07 33.76
CA GLY A 89 -14.70 -22.84 34.77
C GLY A 89 -14.11 -24.25 34.91
N GLU A 90 -14.39 -25.04 35.94
CA GLU A 90 -15.69 -25.30 36.55
C GLU A 90 -15.51 -25.98 37.92
N LYS A 91 -16.60 -26.04 38.70
CA LYS A 91 -16.68 -26.32 40.15
C LYS A 91 -17.12 -27.79 40.42
N PRO A 92 -17.52 -28.21 41.65
CA PRO A 92 -16.90 -29.32 42.41
C PRO A 92 -17.79 -30.55 42.62
N ALA A 93 -17.27 -31.62 43.23
CA ALA A 93 -18.09 -32.59 43.95
C ALA A 93 -17.34 -33.27 45.11
N ASP A 94 -18.06 -33.38 46.21
CA ASP A 94 -17.75 -33.88 47.55
C ASP A 94 -18.14 -35.37 47.65
N ALA A 95 -17.42 -36.19 48.42
CA ALA A 95 -17.88 -37.49 48.94
C ALA A 95 -16.89 -38.15 49.92
N ASP A 96 -17.10 -37.86 51.21
CA ASP A 96 -17.20 -38.80 52.33
C ASP A 96 -16.97 -40.31 52.07
N LYS A 97 -16.04 -40.95 52.82
CA LYS A 97 -16.36 -42.05 53.76
C LYS A 97 -15.16 -42.66 54.50
N ASP A 98 -15.43 -42.90 55.78
CA ASP A 98 -14.64 -43.53 56.85
C ASP A 98 -14.10 -44.97 56.62
N ARG A 99 -13.09 -45.28 57.46
CA ARG A 99 -12.85 -46.54 58.23
C ARG A 99 -11.77 -47.56 57.76
N PRO A 100 -11.21 -48.42 58.66
CA PRO A 100 -9.95 -48.11 59.32
C PRO A 100 -8.89 -49.24 59.25
N LEU A 101 -7.70 -48.83 59.68
CA LEU A 101 -6.53 -49.56 60.17
C LEU A 101 -6.77 -51.01 60.70
N HIS A 102 -6.07 -51.98 60.10
CA HIS A 102 -5.65 -53.22 60.75
C HIS A 102 -4.14 -53.45 60.58
N SER A 103 -3.41 -53.18 61.67
CA SER A 103 -2.43 -54.08 62.31
C SER A 103 -1.75 -55.17 61.47
N ALA A 104 -0.41 -55.09 61.43
CA ALA A 104 0.56 -56.11 61.91
C ALA A 104 1.75 -56.35 60.98
N GLN A 105 2.90 -56.47 61.65
CA GLN A 105 4.26 -56.74 61.18
C GLN A 105 4.38 -58.02 60.36
N ASP A 106 5.31 -58.07 59.39
CA ASP A 106 6.40 -59.06 59.42
C ASP A 106 7.55 -58.68 58.47
N SER A 107 8.76 -59.02 58.89
CA SER A 107 10.05 -58.75 58.27
C SER A 107 10.36 -59.82 57.21
N SER A 108 10.84 -59.42 56.02
CA SER A 108 11.83 -60.22 55.30
C SER A 108 12.54 -59.40 54.22
N LYS A 109 13.87 -59.32 54.33
CA LYS A 109 14.78 -58.73 53.35
C LYS A 109 15.03 -59.72 52.21
N LYS A 110 15.10 -59.23 50.97
CA LYS A 110 16.09 -59.54 49.87
C LYS A 110 15.48 -59.25 48.48
N PRO A 111 16.29 -59.13 47.41
CA PRO A 111 17.30 -58.11 47.14
C PRO A 111 16.85 -57.19 45.98
N VAL A 112 17.57 -56.07 45.84
CA VAL A 112 17.32 -54.99 44.89
C VAL A 112 17.36 -55.46 43.43
N LEU A 113 16.29 -55.15 42.71
CA LEU A 113 16.13 -55.23 41.26
C LEU A 113 17.17 -54.33 40.57
N GLY A 114 18.03 -54.91 39.75
CA GLY A 114 18.95 -54.16 38.89
C GLY A 114 18.18 -53.40 37.82
N ALA A 115 17.74 -52.18 38.13
CA ALA A 115 17.19 -51.25 37.16
C ALA A 115 18.29 -50.88 36.16
N ARG A 116 18.17 -51.38 34.93
CA ARG A 116 18.96 -50.96 33.79
C ARG A 116 18.73 -49.44 33.60
N LYS A 117 19.69 -48.61 34.01
CA LYS A 117 19.69 -47.15 33.81
C LYS A 117 19.56 -46.85 32.31
N TYR A 118 18.35 -46.58 31.84
CA TYR A 118 18.15 -45.87 30.59
C TYR A 118 18.64 -44.43 30.78
N ARG A 119 19.78 -44.10 30.16
CA ARG A 119 20.38 -42.75 30.20
C ARG A 119 19.58 -41.81 29.29
N PRO A 120 19.36 -40.54 29.69
CA PRO A 120 18.46 -39.61 29.01
C PRO A 120 19.15 -38.98 27.79
N TYR A 121 19.37 -39.76 26.74
CA TYR A 121 19.83 -39.24 25.44
C TYR A 121 18.66 -38.73 24.58
N PHE A 122 17.41 -39.08 24.92
CA PHE A 122 16.21 -38.67 24.19
C PHE A 122 15.82 -37.20 24.40
N THR A 123 16.19 -36.58 25.52
CA THR A 123 15.83 -35.17 25.80
C THR A 123 16.73 -34.17 25.06
N LEU A 124 18.04 -34.45 24.98
CA LEU A 124 18.99 -33.59 24.27
C LEU A 124 18.81 -33.65 22.75
N ALA A 125 18.55 -34.84 22.20
CA ALA A 125 18.29 -35.00 20.76
C ALA A 125 16.97 -34.32 20.33
N GLY A 126 15.92 -34.40 21.15
CA GLY A 126 14.65 -33.72 20.90
C GLY A 126 14.76 -32.19 20.96
N LEU A 127 15.52 -31.65 21.92
CA LEU A 127 15.78 -30.22 22.02
C LEU A 127 16.62 -29.69 20.85
N ALA A 128 17.61 -30.46 20.39
CA ALA A 128 18.39 -30.11 19.22
C ALA A 128 17.53 -30.09 17.94
N ALA A 129 16.64 -31.07 17.76
CA ALA A 129 15.71 -31.09 16.63
C ALA A 129 14.72 -29.92 16.66
N LEU A 130 14.17 -29.59 17.84
CA LEU A 130 13.31 -28.43 18.03
C LEU A 130 14.04 -27.12 17.71
N ALA A 131 15.29 -26.97 18.18
CA ALA A 131 16.11 -25.81 17.89
C ALA A 131 16.39 -25.67 16.39
N VAL A 132 16.65 -26.76 15.66
CA VAL A 132 16.80 -26.73 14.20
C VAL A 132 15.51 -26.28 13.52
N VAL A 133 14.35 -26.80 13.92
CA VAL A 133 13.05 -26.37 13.36
C VAL A 133 12.79 -24.89 13.63
N VAL A 134 13.00 -24.41 14.86
CA VAL A 134 12.84 -22.99 15.21
C VAL A 134 13.81 -22.13 14.40
N VAL A 135 15.07 -22.53 14.28
CA VAL A 135 16.07 -21.82 13.46
C VAL A 135 15.67 -21.80 11.99
N THR A 136 15.10 -22.88 11.43
CA THR A 136 14.61 -22.88 10.04
C THR A 136 13.40 -21.98 9.85
N ILE A 137 12.46 -21.94 10.80
CA ILE A 137 11.31 -21.03 10.78
C ILE A 137 11.77 -19.58 10.91
N VAL A 138 12.73 -19.30 11.81
CA VAL A 138 13.30 -17.96 11.98
C VAL A 138 14.06 -17.53 10.74
N ILE A 139 14.89 -18.38 10.13
CA ILE A 139 15.59 -18.08 8.87
C ILE A 139 14.61 -17.86 7.72
N ALA A 140 13.56 -18.69 7.59
CA ALA A 140 12.50 -18.47 6.60
C ALA A 140 11.74 -17.16 6.85
N SER A 141 11.53 -16.79 8.11
CA SER A 141 10.88 -15.54 8.51
C SER A 141 11.77 -14.30 8.27
N LEU A 142 13.10 -14.46 8.37
CA LEU A 142 14.09 -13.41 8.09
C LEU A 142 14.26 -13.13 6.59
N GLN A 143 13.78 -14.02 5.71
CA GLN A 143 13.79 -13.83 4.25
C GLN A 143 12.61 -12.99 3.74
N THR A 144 11.74 -12.49 4.63
CA THR A 144 10.66 -11.57 4.27
C THR A 144 11.15 -10.12 4.09
N GLY A 145 12.31 -9.94 3.45
CA GLY A 145 12.59 -8.68 2.79
C GLY A 145 11.49 -8.45 1.75
N LYS A 146 10.83 -7.28 1.78
CA LYS A 146 9.88 -6.88 0.74
C LYS A 146 10.64 -6.95 -0.58
N ALA A 147 10.43 -8.00 -1.38
CA ALA A 147 11.13 -8.13 -2.64
C ALA A 147 10.74 -6.92 -3.50
N GLU A 148 11.73 -6.17 -3.96
CA GLU A 148 11.54 -5.01 -4.82
C GLU A 148 11.95 -5.36 -6.25
N PHE A 149 11.31 -4.72 -7.22
CA PHE A 149 11.65 -4.89 -8.62
C PHE A 149 13.09 -4.41 -8.87
N PRO A 150 14.00 -5.22 -9.45
CA PRO A 150 15.38 -4.83 -9.66
C PRO A 150 15.52 -3.59 -10.55
N GLY A 151 16.20 -2.56 -10.05
CA GLY A 151 16.41 -1.31 -10.80
C GLY A 151 15.17 -0.41 -10.89
N LEU A 152 14.19 -0.59 -9.99
CA LEU A 152 13.08 0.33 -9.81
C LEU A 152 13.59 1.73 -9.44
N VAL A 153 13.12 2.75 -10.17
CA VAL A 153 13.29 4.15 -9.77
C VAL A 153 12.21 4.46 -8.73
N THR A 154 12.61 4.46 -7.48
CA THR A 154 11.73 4.69 -6.32
C THR A 154 11.13 6.10 -6.34
N ARG A 155 10.03 6.29 -5.62
CA ARG A 155 9.40 7.61 -5.40
C ARG A 155 10.40 8.70 -5.03
N ARG A 156 11.32 8.38 -4.12
CA ARG A 156 12.37 9.31 -3.68
C ARG A 156 13.32 9.68 -4.81
N GLU A 157 13.70 8.74 -5.67
CA GLU A 157 14.67 8.98 -6.74
C GLU A 157 14.14 9.84 -7.88
N TRP A 158 12.82 9.87 -8.12
CA TRP A 158 12.20 10.79 -9.06
C TRP A 158 11.62 12.05 -8.40
N ASN A 159 11.90 12.26 -7.11
CA ASN A 159 11.44 13.40 -6.29
C ASN A 159 9.92 13.52 -6.20
N ALA A 160 9.24 12.40 -5.98
CA ALA A 160 7.81 12.36 -5.74
C ALA A 160 7.39 13.29 -4.60
N TRP A 161 6.25 13.95 -4.78
CA TRP A 161 5.53 14.52 -3.67
C TRP A 161 4.83 13.44 -2.85
N ASP A 162 4.61 13.75 -1.58
CA ASP A 162 3.75 12.93 -0.73
C ASP A 162 2.29 13.00 -1.25
N PRO A 163 1.49 11.94 -1.09
CA PRO A 163 0.08 11.98 -1.38
C PRO A 163 -0.61 13.13 -0.63
N ARG A 164 -1.57 13.82 -1.27
CA ARG A 164 -2.10 15.10 -0.77
C ARG A 164 -2.90 15.03 0.52
N TYR A 165 -3.41 13.85 0.85
CA TYR A 165 -4.15 13.65 2.08
C TYR A 165 -3.50 12.51 2.87
N ALA A 166 -3.30 12.72 4.18
CA ALA A 166 -2.89 11.69 5.12
C ALA A 166 -4.00 10.66 5.41
N LYS A 167 -4.87 10.40 4.44
CA LYS A 167 -5.78 9.26 4.49
C LYS A 167 -4.93 8.01 4.36
N VAL A 168 -5.28 6.98 5.13
CA VAL A 168 -4.72 5.64 4.93
C VAL A 168 -5.00 5.27 3.47
N PRO A 169 -3.98 5.05 2.63
CA PRO A 169 -4.19 4.70 1.24
C PRO A 169 -4.97 3.39 1.16
N ASP A 170 -5.95 3.32 0.25
CA ASP A 170 -6.69 2.09 0.07
C ASP A 170 -5.77 0.99 -0.48
N GLU A 171 -5.79 -0.17 0.18
CA GLU A 171 -4.99 -1.32 -0.20
C GLU A 171 -5.58 -2.03 -1.43
N LEU A 172 -4.70 -2.47 -2.32
CA LEU A 172 -5.04 -3.33 -3.45
C LEU A 172 -4.78 -4.78 -3.06
N PRO A 173 -5.81 -5.66 -3.01
CA PRO A 173 -5.62 -7.07 -2.73
C PRO A 173 -4.75 -7.74 -3.80
N LEU A 174 -3.74 -8.50 -3.36
CA LEU A 174 -2.81 -9.22 -4.21
C LEU A 174 -2.96 -10.74 -4.02
N PRO A 175 -2.69 -11.57 -5.05
CA PRO A 175 -2.35 -11.17 -6.42
C PRO A 175 -3.56 -10.61 -7.20
N VAL A 176 -3.35 -9.58 -8.03
CA VAL A 176 -4.40 -9.11 -8.94
C VAL A 176 -4.61 -10.11 -10.08
N ARG A 177 -5.83 -10.16 -10.60
CA ARG A 177 -6.17 -10.96 -11.80
C ARG A 177 -6.24 -10.13 -13.07
N THR A 178 -6.08 -8.81 -12.98
CA THR A 178 -6.15 -7.89 -14.11
C THR A 178 -4.96 -6.94 -14.09
N VAL A 179 -4.30 -6.80 -15.23
CA VAL A 179 -3.27 -5.78 -15.47
C VAL A 179 -3.76 -4.89 -16.61
N ILE A 180 -3.77 -3.58 -16.37
CA ILE A 180 -4.22 -2.59 -17.35
C ILE A 180 -3.02 -1.80 -17.85
N VAL A 181 -2.87 -1.75 -19.16
CA VAL A 181 -1.83 -0.99 -19.81
C VAL A 181 -2.37 0.39 -20.21
N HIS A 182 -1.60 1.42 -19.90
CA HIS A 182 -1.94 2.82 -20.14
C HIS A 182 -0.79 3.52 -20.90
N HIS A 183 -1.07 4.66 -21.55
CA HIS A 183 -0.05 5.60 -21.98
C HIS A 183 -0.28 6.95 -21.32
N THR A 184 0.75 7.74 -21.11
CA THR A 184 0.58 8.97 -20.33
C THR A 184 0.03 10.14 -21.15
N THR A 185 -0.05 10.00 -22.49
CA THR A 185 -0.37 11.11 -23.42
C THR A 185 0.55 12.32 -23.29
N THR A 186 1.76 12.09 -22.77
CA THR A 186 2.81 13.11 -22.64
C THR A 186 3.78 13.03 -23.82
N ARG A 187 4.70 14.00 -23.91
CA ARG A 187 5.87 13.84 -24.79
C ARG A 187 6.73 12.64 -24.33
N PRO A 188 7.48 11.98 -25.23
CA PRO A 188 8.44 10.96 -24.82
C PRO A 188 9.60 11.57 -24.01
N CYS A 189 10.37 10.70 -23.37
CA CYS A 189 11.60 11.01 -22.65
C CYS A 189 12.64 9.91 -22.87
N ASP A 190 13.91 10.26 -23.02
CA ASP A 190 14.96 9.28 -23.40
C ASP A 190 16.09 9.17 -22.37
N SER A 191 16.04 9.97 -21.30
CA SER A 191 17.03 9.94 -20.21
C SER A 191 16.36 9.88 -18.86
N ARG A 192 17.04 9.30 -17.86
CA ARG A 192 16.52 9.21 -16.50
C ARG A 192 16.11 10.56 -15.91
N ALA A 193 16.91 11.60 -16.14
CA ALA A 193 16.61 12.93 -15.64
C ALA A 193 15.38 13.55 -16.31
N ASP A 194 15.17 13.29 -17.60
CA ASP A 194 14.01 13.79 -18.34
C ASP A 194 12.74 13.01 -17.99
N CYS A 195 12.83 11.68 -17.93
CA CYS A 195 11.72 10.83 -17.55
C CYS A 195 11.26 11.11 -16.11
N ALA A 196 12.17 11.28 -15.15
CA ALA A 196 11.81 11.68 -13.79
C ALA A 196 11.01 13.00 -13.75
N LYS A 197 11.38 13.99 -14.58
CA LYS A 197 10.63 15.26 -14.69
C LYS A 197 9.23 15.06 -15.25
N ILE A 198 9.07 14.20 -16.27
CA ILE A 198 7.75 13.90 -16.81
C ILE A 198 6.89 13.14 -15.79
N VAL A 199 7.46 12.16 -15.08
CA VAL A 199 6.75 11.41 -14.03
C VAL A 199 6.27 12.36 -12.92
N LEU A 200 7.14 13.27 -12.47
CA LEU A 200 6.76 14.31 -11.51
C LEU A 200 5.65 15.23 -12.05
N PHE A 201 5.75 15.68 -13.31
CA PHE A 201 4.72 16.48 -13.96
C PHE A 201 3.37 15.74 -14.06
N ILE A 202 3.38 14.43 -14.30
CA ILE A 202 2.16 13.62 -14.32
C ILE A 202 1.52 13.58 -12.92
N GLN A 203 2.32 13.49 -11.85
CA GLN A 203 1.81 13.56 -10.48
C GLN A 203 1.16 14.94 -10.20
N ASP A 204 1.78 16.02 -10.66
CA ASP A 204 1.25 17.38 -10.56
C ASP A 204 -0.08 17.55 -11.32
N LEU A 205 -0.19 17.02 -12.54
CA LEU A 205 -1.47 17.03 -13.25
C LEU A 205 -2.53 16.16 -12.59
N ALA A 206 -2.14 15.03 -12.00
CA ALA A 206 -3.06 14.18 -11.25
C ALA A 206 -3.67 14.95 -10.08
N PHE A 207 -2.89 15.87 -9.51
CA PHE A 207 -3.36 16.73 -8.45
C PHE A 207 -4.50 17.67 -8.90
N ASP A 208 -4.55 18.10 -10.16
CA ASP A 208 -5.68 18.92 -10.63
C ASP A 208 -6.97 18.13 -10.90
N THR A 209 -6.92 16.79 -10.85
CA THR A 209 -8.00 15.89 -11.28
C THR A 209 -8.58 15.02 -10.15
N ASP A 210 -8.56 15.53 -8.91
CA ASP A 210 -9.07 14.86 -7.69
C ASP A 210 -8.34 13.56 -7.31
N ASN A 211 -7.22 13.23 -7.97
CA ASN A 211 -6.37 12.14 -7.53
C ASN A 211 -5.51 12.58 -6.34
N ASP A 212 -5.44 11.77 -5.30
CA ASP A 212 -4.59 12.00 -4.12
C ASP A 212 -3.09 11.77 -4.39
N ASP A 213 -2.76 11.05 -5.46
CA ASP A 213 -1.41 10.72 -5.94
C ASP A 213 -1.41 10.41 -7.45
N ILE A 214 -0.24 10.20 -8.05
CA ILE A 214 -0.10 9.75 -9.44
C ILE A 214 -1.03 8.55 -9.74
N PRO A 215 -1.78 8.52 -10.86
CA PRO A 215 -2.91 7.61 -11.01
C PRO A 215 -2.51 6.18 -11.41
N TYR A 216 -1.22 5.89 -11.54
CA TYR A 216 -0.68 4.62 -12.02
C TYR A 216 0.10 3.89 -10.92
N ASN A 217 0.10 2.57 -10.96
CA ASN A 217 0.91 1.76 -10.04
C ASN A 217 2.39 1.85 -10.42
N PHE A 218 2.69 1.76 -11.71
CA PHE A 218 4.04 1.89 -12.26
C PHE A 218 4.03 2.63 -13.59
N LEU A 219 5.14 3.29 -13.90
CA LEU A 219 5.37 3.96 -15.18
C LEU A 219 6.64 3.43 -15.84
N VAL A 220 6.69 3.33 -17.16
CA VAL A 220 7.87 2.92 -17.91
C VAL A 220 8.32 4.06 -18.82
N GLY A 221 9.49 4.63 -18.50
CA GLY A 221 10.09 5.74 -19.25
C GLY A 221 10.69 5.28 -20.58
N GLY A 222 10.85 6.18 -21.56
CA GLY A 222 11.50 5.88 -22.84
C GLY A 222 12.98 5.49 -22.69
N ASP A 223 13.58 5.86 -21.55
CA ASP A 223 14.88 5.38 -21.06
C ASP A 223 14.90 3.88 -20.69
N GLY A 224 13.76 3.20 -20.71
CA GLY A 224 13.60 1.80 -20.35
C GLY A 224 13.63 1.52 -18.85
N LEU A 225 13.55 2.53 -17.99
CA LEU A 225 13.45 2.34 -16.54
C LEU A 225 12.00 2.25 -16.09
N VAL A 226 11.76 1.52 -14.99
CA VAL A 226 10.46 1.46 -14.33
C VAL A 226 10.47 2.45 -13.17
N TYR A 227 9.49 3.33 -13.13
CA TYR A 227 9.27 4.34 -12.10
C TYR A 227 8.12 3.89 -11.20
N GLU A 228 8.38 3.92 -9.90
CA GLU A 228 7.38 3.62 -8.89
C GLU A 228 6.31 4.72 -8.86
N GLY A 229 5.06 4.36 -9.14
CA GLY A 229 3.91 5.23 -8.90
C GLY A 229 3.35 4.96 -7.51
N ARG A 230 2.15 4.37 -7.45
CA ARG A 230 1.54 3.88 -6.21
C ARG A 230 2.09 2.53 -5.74
N GLY A 231 2.86 1.85 -6.58
CA GLY A 231 3.45 0.55 -6.27
C GLY A 231 2.45 -0.60 -6.33
N TRP A 232 2.83 -1.75 -5.77
CA TRP A 232 2.07 -3.00 -5.89
C TRP A 232 0.82 -3.08 -5.01
N GLY A 233 0.86 -2.50 -3.82
CA GLY A 233 -0.13 -2.77 -2.77
C GLY A 233 -1.21 -1.71 -2.62
N LEU A 234 -1.24 -0.68 -3.48
CA LEU A 234 -2.14 0.46 -3.35
C LEU A 234 -3.03 0.60 -4.58
N ILE A 235 -4.26 1.02 -4.36
CA ILE A 235 -5.27 1.26 -5.39
C ILE A 235 -4.83 2.39 -6.33
N GLY A 236 -4.97 2.16 -7.64
CA GLY A 236 -4.71 3.14 -8.70
C GLY A 236 -5.71 4.30 -8.77
N GLY A 237 -5.49 5.22 -9.70
CA GLY A 237 -6.43 6.33 -9.98
C GLY A 237 -6.89 6.41 -11.45
N ALA A 238 -6.27 5.64 -12.34
CA ALA A 238 -6.37 5.86 -13.78
C ALA A 238 -7.65 5.32 -14.45
N VAL A 239 -8.28 4.28 -13.89
CA VAL A 239 -9.38 3.56 -14.55
C VAL A 239 -10.54 3.35 -13.57
N TYR A 240 -11.49 4.28 -13.61
CA TYR A 240 -12.69 4.24 -12.76
C TYR A 240 -13.42 2.89 -12.88
N GLY A 241 -13.77 2.30 -11.73
CA GLY A 241 -14.40 0.97 -11.63
C GLY A 241 -13.42 -0.21 -11.65
N TRP A 242 -12.13 0.03 -11.92
CA TRP A 242 -11.09 -1.01 -11.98
C TRP A 242 -9.91 -0.78 -11.05
N ASN A 243 -9.78 0.42 -10.47
CA ASN A 243 -8.67 0.80 -9.61
C ASN A 243 -8.45 -0.16 -8.41
N SER A 244 -9.52 -0.79 -7.89
CA SER A 244 -9.49 -1.74 -6.76
C SER A 244 -9.26 -3.20 -7.17
N GLU A 245 -9.22 -3.49 -8.47
CA GLU A 245 -9.19 -4.86 -9.02
C GLU A 245 -7.96 -5.11 -9.90
N ALA A 246 -7.23 -4.05 -10.26
CA ALA A 246 -6.20 -4.10 -11.28
C ALA A 246 -4.99 -3.24 -10.93
N LEU A 247 -3.82 -3.73 -11.35
CA LEU A 247 -2.61 -2.92 -11.44
C LEU A 247 -2.61 -2.16 -12.77
N VAL A 248 -2.27 -0.88 -12.73
CA VAL A 248 -2.15 -0.04 -13.92
C VAL A 248 -0.69 0.28 -14.21
N PHE A 249 -0.19 -0.21 -15.35
CA PHE A 249 1.15 0.06 -15.85
C PHE A 249 1.08 1.05 -17.01
N ALA A 250 1.66 2.23 -16.84
CA ALA A 250 1.64 3.28 -17.86
C ALA A 250 2.97 3.39 -18.60
N LEU A 251 2.95 3.63 -19.91
CA LEU A 251 4.14 4.00 -20.67
C LEU A 251 4.20 5.52 -20.83
N VAL A 252 5.36 6.12 -20.54
CA VAL A 252 5.58 7.55 -20.75
C VAL A 252 5.66 7.83 -22.24
N GLY A 253 4.83 8.76 -22.74
CA GLY A 253 4.63 9.02 -24.17
C GLY A 253 3.19 8.88 -24.67
N THR A 254 3.06 8.99 -26.00
CA THR A 254 1.83 8.86 -26.78
C THR A 254 2.06 7.86 -27.91
N PHE A 255 1.23 6.82 -27.99
CA PHE A 255 1.44 5.65 -28.86
C PHE A 255 0.27 5.39 -29.81
N ASP A 256 -0.44 6.44 -30.22
CA ASP A 256 -1.51 6.33 -31.21
C ASP A 256 -0.97 5.97 -32.60
N TYR A 257 0.20 6.51 -32.95
CA TYR A 257 0.80 6.36 -34.30
C TYR A 257 2.20 5.76 -34.29
N VAL A 258 2.78 5.55 -33.12
CA VAL A 258 4.14 5.01 -32.93
C VAL A 258 4.12 3.91 -31.88
N GLU A 259 5.02 2.95 -32.01
CA GLU A 259 5.18 1.89 -31.00
C GLU A 259 6.01 2.39 -29.82
N PRO A 260 5.82 1.80 -28.62
CA PRO A 260 6.76 1.95 -27.52
C PRO A 260 8.18 1.56 -27.94
N THR A 261 9.18 2.21 -27.36
CA THR A 261 10.57 1.87 -27.67
C THR A 261 10.87 0.42 -27.25
N PRO A 262 11.81 -0.29 -27.90
CA PRO A 262 12.17 -1.64 -27.49
C PRO A 262 12.56 -1.75 -25.99
N PRO A 263 13.33 -0.80 -25.41
CA PRO A 263 13.59 -0.79 -23.96
C PRO A 263 12.32 -0.64 -23.11
N GLN A 264 11.38 0.23 -23.50
CA GLN A 264 10.09 0.38 -22.81
C GLN A 264 9.31 -0.93 -22.80
N ARG A 265 9.13 -1.54 -23.97
CA ARG A 265 8.39 -2.80 -24.10
C ARG A 265 9.05 -3.91 -23.26
N ALA A 266 10.37 -4.04 -23.33
CA ALA A 266 11.10 -5.04 -22.56
C ALA A 266 10.95 -4.84 -21.04
N SER A 267 10.97 -3.59 -20.56
CA SER A 267 10.79 -3.29 -19.15
C SER A 267 9.36 -3.52 -18.65
N LEU A 268 8.35 -3.25 -19.48
CA LEU A 268 6.96 -3.59 -19.18
C LEU A 268 6.79 -5.11 -19.02
N LEU A 269 7.33 -5.90 -19.95
CA LEU A 269 7.29 -7.37 -19.88
C LEU A 269 8.06 -7.91 -18.66
N ARG A 270 9.24 -7.35 -18.36
CA ARG A 270 9.99 -7.72 -17.15
C ARG A 270 9.24 -7.40 -15.87
N LEU A 271 8.56 -6.25 -15.81
CA LEU A 271 7.74 -5.86 -14.66
C LEU A 271 6.58 -6.83 -14.46
N LEU A 272 5.91 -7.21 -15.54
CA LEU A 272 4.82 -8.18 -15.52
C LEU A 272 5.31 -9.55 -15.04
N GLN A 273 6.41 -10.04 -15.61
CA GLN A 273 7.01 -11.32 -15.21
C GLN A 273 7.42 -11.31 -13.73
N TRP A 274 8.05 -10.23 -13.27
CA TRP A 274 8.41 -10.11 -11.86
C TRP A 274 7.17 -10.14 -10.96
N GLY A 275 6.07 -9.51 -11.38
CA GLY A 275 4.79 -9.57 -10.68
C GLY A 275 4.21 -10.98 -10.58
N LEU A 276 4.37 -11.81 -11.62
CA LEU A 276 3.98 -13.23 -11.60
C LEU A 276 4.85 -14.02 -10.60
N ASP A 277 6.16 -13.84 -10.67
CA ASP A 277 7.13 -14.58 -9.84
C ASP A 277 6.99 -14.28 -8.34
N HIS A 278 6.43 -13.11 -7.98
CA HIS A 278 6.30 -12.63 -6.60
C HIS A 278 4.85 -12.52 -6.12
N GLU A 279 3.93 -13.24 -6.76
CA GLU A 279 2.51 -13.32 -6.39
C GLU A 279 1.84 -11.94 -6.27
N LYS A 280 2.27 -10.98 -7.10
CA LYS A 280 1.58 -9.69 -7.28
C LYS A 280 0.55 -9.77 -8.38
N VAL A 281 0.81 -10.59 -9.39
CA VAL A 281 -0.06 -10.88 -10.52
C VAL A 281 -0.34 -12.37 -10.50
N HIS A 282 -1.62 -12.74 -10.65
CA HIS A 282 -2.04 -14.13 -10.62
C HIS A 282 -1.61 -14.84 -11.92
N ALA A 283 -1.26 -16.14 -11.85
CA ALA A 283 -0.80 -16.90 -13.03
C ALA A 283 -1.80 -16.86 -14.21
N GLU A 284 -3.10 -16.88 -13.92
CA GLU A 284 -4.19 -16.75 -14.91
C GLU A 284 -4.70 -15.30 -15.06
N TYR A 285 -3.83 -14.30 -14.94
CA TYR A 285 -4.22 -12.90 -15.12
C TYR A 285 -4.75 -12.64 -16.53
N ARG A 286 -5.36 -11.46 -16.68
CA ARG A 286 -5.84 -10.88 -17.93
C ARG A 286 -5.13 -9.57 -18.16
N ILE A 287 -4.67 -9.31 -19.38
CA ILE A 287 -4.10 -8.02 -19.76
C ILE A 287 -5.02 -7.29 -20.74
N ALA A 288 -5.24 -6.00 -20.47
CA ALA A 288 -6.09 -5.16 -21.30
C ALA A 288 -5.47 -3.76 -21.46
N GLY A 289 -5.76 -3.11 -22.58
CA GLY A 289 -5.56 -1.67 -22.71
C GLY A 289 -6.67 -0.89 -22.01
N ALA A 290 -6.36 0.27 -21.43
CA ALA A 290 -7.35 1.05 -20.67
C ALA A 290 -8.62 1.41 -21.47
N CYS A 291 -8.54 1.58 -22.79
CA CYS A 291 -9.67 1.91 -23.64
C CYS A 291 -10.77 0.82 -23.62
N GLN A 292 -10.42 -0.44 -23.33
CA GLN A 292 -11.36 -1.56 -23.25
C GLN A 292 -12.26 -1.46 -22.00
N LEU A 293 -11.74 -0.83 -20.95
CA LEU A 293 -12.32 -0.86 -19.61
C LEU A 293 -12.85 0.50 -19.15
N LYS A 294 -12.44 1.60 -19.78
CA LYS A 294 -13.02 2.92 -19.53
C LYS A 294 -14.40 3.07 -20.17
N VAL A 295 -15.34 3.62 -19.42
CA VAL A 295 -16.69 3.93 -19.90
C VAL A 295 -16.69 5.11 -20.87
N ASN A 296 -15.83 6.10 -20.61
CA ASN A 296 -15.62 7.23 -21.50
C ASN A 296 -14.60 6.86 -22.59
N ALA A 297 -14.87 7.28 -23.82
CA ALA A 297 -14.00 7.01 -24.95
C ALA A 297 -12.59 7.56 -24.72
N THR A 298 -11.59 6.72 -24.99
CA THR A 298 -10.17 7.03 -24.95
C THR A 298 -9.43 6.14 -25.94
N SER A 299 -8.29 6.59 -26.47
CA SER A 299 -7.40 5.77 -27.30
C SER A 299 -6.32 5.05 -26.50
N THR A 300 -6.21 5.30 -25.19
CA THR A 300 -5.21 4.70 -24.32
C THR A 300 -5.25 3.17 -24.31
N PRO A 301 -4.12 2.46 -24.41
CA PRO A 301 -2.72 2.91 -24.35
C PRO A 301 -2.13 3.39 -25.67
N GLY A 302 -2.95 3.69 -26.66
CA GLY A 302 -2.58 4.16 -27.99
C GLY A 302 -2.92 3.12 -29.05
N LEU A 303 -3.54 3.54 -30.14
CA LEU A 303 -4.00 2.65 -31.22
C LEU A 303 -2.88 1.75 -31.76
N ARG A 304 -1.71 2.33 -32.07
CA ARG A 304 -0.57 1.56 -32.58
C ARG A 304 -0.07 0.52 -31.57
N PHE A 305 0.01 0.89 -30.29
CA PHE A 305 0.44 -0.05 -29.27
C PHE A 305 -0.63 -1.11 -28.95
N MET A 306 -1.92 -0.76 -29.07
CA MET A 306 -3.02 -1.71 -28.92
C MET A 306 -2.94 -2.86 -29.92
N ASP A 307 -2.47 -2.62 -31.14
CA ASP A 307 -2.29 -3.69 -32.13
C ASP A 307 -1.20 -4.69 -31.72
N ASP A 308 -0.13 -4.24 -31.05
CA ASP A 308 0.87 -5.13 -30.46
C ASP A 308 0.32 -5.86 -29.23
N LEU A 309 -0.38 -5.17 -28.34
CA LEU A 309 -0.91 -5.74 -27.09
C LEU A 309 -1.90 -6.90 -27.34
N LYS A 310 -2.67 -6.85 -28.43
CA LYS A 310 -3.57 -7.94 -28.86
C LYS A 310 -2.84 -9.25 -29.17
N THR A 311 -1.54 -9.19 -29.43
CA THR A 311 -0.72 -10.37 -29.76
C THR A 311 -0.09 -11.03 -28.54
N TRP A 312 -0.20 -10.40 -27.36
CA TRP A 312 0.43 -10.89 -26.14
C TRP A 312 -0.37 -12.04 -25.52
N ASP A 313 0.36 -12.92 -24.82
CA ASP A 313 -0.28 -13.92 -23.95
C ASP A 313 -1.15 -13.23 -22.90
N HIS A 314 -2.23 -13.90 -22.49
CA HIS A 314 -3.22 -13.37 -21.55
C HIS A 314 -4.02 -12.15 -22.04
N TRP A 315 -3.91 -11.81 -23.34
CA TRP A 315 -4.76 -10.78 -23.94
C TRP A 315 -6.23 -11.03 -23.63
N TRP A 316 -6.87 -10.03 -23.03
CA TRP A 316 -8.27 -10.10 -22.69
C TRP A 316 -9.11 -9.49 -23.81
N ASP A 317 -9.66 -10.36 -24.67
CA ASP A 317 -10.58 -9.95 -25.72
C ASP A 317 -11.98 -9.63 -25.15
N PHE A 318 -12.05 -8.54 -24.39
CA PHE A 318 -13.26 -8.01 -23.78
C PHE A 318 -13.28 -6.50 -23.85
N MET A 319 -14.47 -5.91 -24.04
CA MET A 319 -14.68 -4.47 -23.99
C MET A 319 -15.98 -4.19 -23.22
N ILE A 320 -15.92 -3.30 -22.23
CA ILE A 320 -17.09 -2.90 -21.42
C ILE A 320 -18.19 -2.29 -22.30
N ARG A 321 -17.79 -1.55 -23.34
CA ARG A 321 -18.66 -1.06 -24.42
C ARG A 321 -17.86 -1.04 -25.73
N PRO A 322 -18.50 -1.20 -26.90
CA PRO A 322 -17.85 -0.96 -28.18
C PRO A 322 -17.32 0.47 -28.22
N ASN A 323 -16.03 0.64 -27.95
CA ASN A 323 -15.36 1.94 -27.94
C ASN A 323 -14.62 2.09 -29.26
N ARG A 324 -15.12 2.95 -30.16
CA ARG A 324 -14.48 3.20 -31.46
C ARG A 324 -13.02 3.65 -31.31
N SER A 325 -12.71 4.36 -30.22
CA SER A 325 -11.36 4.84 -29.94
C SER A 325 -10.36 3.74 -29.56
N CYS A 326 -10.78 2.48 -29.34
CA CYS A 326 -9.87 1.34 -29.19
C CYS A 326 -9.42 0.74 -30.54
N THR A 327 -10.05 1.13 -31.65
CA THR A 327 -10.00 0.35 -32.90
C THR A 327 -9.87 1.19 -34.17
N LEU A 328 -9.95 2.53 -34.07
CA LEU A 328 -10.03 3.47 -35.20
C LEU A 328 -9.28 4.76 -34.90
#